data_AF-A0A955YQS0-F1
#
_entry.id   AF-A0A955YQS0-F1
#
_cell.length_a   1.000
_cell.length_b   1.000
_cell.length_c   1.000
_cell.angle_alpha   90.00
_cell.angle_beta   90.00
_cell.angle_gamma   90.00
#
_symmetry.space_group_name_H-M   'P 1'
#
loop_
_entity.id
_entity.type
_entity.pdbx_description
1 polymer ?
#
loop_
_entity_poly.entity_id
_entity_poly.type
_entity_poly.pdbx_seq_one_letter_code
_entity_poly.pdbx_strand_id
1 'polypeptide(L)'
;IRKNRLHEPSLPHGAGLAVGCNADIHHVEFVGNDTTGTNHYGVGGGMIAQHGVSNDDSASVVLVHECWFEANRAEKAGAALFFDQTSVGWVANSIFAHNIGEGTLLVDGACGNSCAGPDGDYDRNFVTAVFNVFAENEGAGLAVQDATAHLYGNAFWHNTSAVGDVRLMGGSPGADNVVRGDSNVIVVGAGVSTELTGSVSAEALTLFADVASEDYHLRATDTAAFERVAPSYAPAFAVPGPLARTSVPPLDYASAARPAGGPYVYGAYATRAP
;
A
#
# COMPACT_ATOMS: atom_id res chain seq x y z
N ILE A 1 17.31 -0.29 5.33
CA ILE A 1 17.58 -1.59 4.69
C ILE A 1 17.81 -1.35 3.19
N ARG A 2 19.02 -1.53 2.67
CA ARG A 2 19.32 -1.10 1.28
C ARG A 2 20.16 -2.12 0.52
N LYS A 3 19.89 -2.26 -0.79
CA LYS A 3 20.67 -3.02 -1.79
C LYS A 3 20.84 -4.49 -1.48
N ASN A 4 19.85 -5.11 -0.82
CA ASN A 4 19.84 -6.55 -0.62
C ASN A 4 19.37 -7.24 -1.89
N ARG A 5 19.96 -8.39 -2.19
CA ARG A 5 19.57 -9.21 -3.33
C ARG A 5 19.31 -10.63 -2.88
N LEU A 6 18.09 -11.11 -3.09
CA LEU A 6 17.68 -12.46 -2.70
C LEU A 6 17.48 -13.34 -3.95
N HIS A 7 18.32 -14.36 -4.09
CA HIS A 7 18.34 -15.34 -5.19
C HIS A 7 18.25 -16.76 -4.62
N GLU A 8 17.30 -17.01 -3.74
CA GLU A 8 17.23 -18.31 -3.05
C GLU A 8 15.81 -18.88 -3.06
N PRO A 9 15.56 -19.95 -3.84
CA PRO A 9 14.29 -20.66 -3.86
C PRO A 9 13.96 -21.44 -2.58
N SER A 10 14.67 -21.24 -1.46
CA SER A 10 14.38 -21.95 -0.20
C SER A 10 14.22 -21.03 1.01
N LEU A 11 14.37 -19.71 0.85
CA LEU A 11 14.24 -18.73 1.92
C LEU A 11 12.84 -18.09 1.95
N PRO A 12 12.38 -17.63 3.15
CA PRO A 12 11.18 -16.80 3.25
C PRO A 12 11.36 -15.53 2.42
N HIS A 13 10.26 -15.07 1.82
CA HIS A 13 10.19 -13.94 0.91
C HIS A 13 10.65 -12.61 1.58
N GLY A 14 10.74 -11.51 0.83
CA GLY A 14 11.12 -10.21 1.42
C GLY A 14 12.63 -9.94 1.37
N ALA A 15 13.17 -9.37 0.28
CA ALA A 15 14.62 -9.14 0.20
C ALA A 15 15.15 -8.15 1.25
N GLY A 16 14.33 -7.20 1.69
CA GLY A 16 14.70 -6.29 2.77
C GLY A 16 14.31 -6.80 4.16
N LEU A 17 13.02 -7.05 4.39
CA LEU A 17 12.49 -7.50 5.68
C LEU A 17 11.32 -8.47 5.50
N ALA A 18 11.31 -9.54 6.28
CA ALA A 18 10.18 -10.46 6.41
C ALA A 18 9.62 -10.41 7.83
N VAL A 19 8.31 -10.27 7.96
CA VAL A 19 7.61 -10.10 9.24
C VAL A 19 6.47 -11.10 9.34
N GLY A 20 6.46 -11.92 10.40
CA GLY A 20 5.40 -12.91 10.63
C GLY A 20 4.70 -12.83 11.98
N CYS A 21 4.82 -11.68 12.64
CA CYS A 21 4.20 -11.40 13.93
C CYS A 21 3.66 -9.96 13.95
N ASN A 22 3.00 -9.58 15.04
CA ASN A 22 2.59 -8.19 15.24
C ASN A 22 3.83 -7.28 15.25
N ALA A 23 3.83 -6.25 14.42
CA ALA A 23 4.96 -5.36 14.27
C ALA A 23 4.53 -3.91 14.02
N ASP A 24 5.38 -3.00 14.47
CA ASP A 24 5.29 -1.57 14.19
C ASP A 24 6.59 -1.14 13.52
N ILE A 25 6.51 -0.74 12.26
CA ILE A 25 7.67 -0.50 11.39
C ILE A 25 7.55 0.94 10.91
N HIS A 26 8.49 1.77 11.36
CA HIS A 26 8.45 3.18 11.04
C HIS A 26 9.81 3.81 10.87
N HIS A 27 9.89 4.87 10.05
CA HIS A 27 11.13 5.59 9.77
C HIS A 27 12.24 4.68 9.21
N VAL A 28 11.85 3.66 8.45
CA VAL A 28 12.77 2.75 7.78
C VAL A 28 12.74 3.01 6.29
N GLU A 29 13.92 3.11 5.69
CA GLU A 29 14.08 3.18 4.26
C GLU A 29 14.46 1.82 3.68
N PHE A 30 13.70 1.36 2.68
CA PHE A 30 13.92 0.17 1.88
C PHE A 30 14.31 0.60 0.47
N VAL A 31 15.60 0.53 0.14
CA VAL A 31 16.09 1.13 -1.12
C VAL A 31 16.87 0.12 -1.95
N GLY A 32 16.46 -0.07 -3.21
CA GLY A 32 17.22 -0.84 -4.19
C GLY A 32 17.32 -2.33 -3.91
N ASN A 33 16.39 -2.89 -3.13
CA ASN A 33 16.35 -4.33 -2.87
C ASN A 33 15.75 -5.07 -4.07
N ASP A 34 16.25 -6.26 -4.40
CA ASP A 34 15.81 -7.01 -5.59
C ASP A 34 15.53 -8.48 -5.22
N THR A 35 14.28 -8.89 -5.47
CA THR A 35 13.83 -10.28 -5.36
C THR A 35 13.58 -10.86 -6.74
N THR A 36 14.22 -12.01 -7.00
CA THR A 36 14.11 -12.71 -8.30
C THR A 36 13.84 -14.19 -8.09
N GLY A 37 13.08 -14.82 -8.99
CA GLY A 37 12.80 -16.25 -8.90
C GLY A 37 11.55 -16.71 -9.64
N THR A 38 11.26 -18.02 -9.58
CA THR A 38 10.06 -18.65 -10.17
C THR A 38 9.13 -19.18 -9.08
N ASN A 39 7.84 -19.39 -9.35
CA ASN A 39 6.83 -19.88 -8.38
C ASN A 39 6.54 -18.92 -7.20
N HIS A 40 6.69 -19.36 -5.94
CA HIS A 40 6.37 -18.56 -4.73
C HIS A 40 7.40 -17.45 -4.45
N TYR A 41 8.52 -17.40 -5.18
CA TYR A 41 9.60 -16.41 -5.00
C TYR A 41 9.41 -15.15 -5.86
N GLY A 42 10.30 -14.17 -5.67
CA GLY A 42 10.30 -12.92 -6.44
C GLY A 42 9.25 -11.92 -5.97
N VAL A 43 8.91 -11.93 -4.69
CA VAL A 43 7.90 -11.06 -4.07
C VAL A 43 8.44 -10.29 -2.88
N GLY A 44 7.84 -9.13 -2.57
CA GLY A 44 8.21 -8.32 -1.41
C GLY A 44 9.61 -7.72 -1.54
N GLY A 45 9.88 -6.95 -2.59
CA GLY A 45 11.23 -6.42 -2.84
C GLY A 45 11.79 -5.66 -1.64
N GLY A 46 11.03 -4.70 -1.11
CA GLY A 46 11.36 -4.01 0.14
C GLY A 46 11.03 -4.83 1.37
N MET A 47 9.76 -5.19 1.54
CA MET A 47 9.25 -5.87 2.72
C MET A 47 8.12 -6.85 2.38
N ILE A 48 8.04 -7.94 3.13
CA ILE A 48 6.84 -8.78 3.21
C ILE A 48 6.32 -8.87 4.65
N ALA A 49 5.01 -8.79 4.80
CA ALA A 49 4.28 -9.20 5.99
C ALA A 49 3.53 -10.50 5.64
N GLN A 50 3.82 -11.58 6.35
CA GLN A 50 3.26 -12.90 6.10
C GLN A 50 3.13 -13.68 7.40
N HIS A 51 1.91 -14.08 7.75
CA HIS A 51 1.67 -14.99 8.88
C HIS A 51 1.51 -16.43 8.36
N GLY A 52 1.88 -17.41 9.19
CA GLY A 52 1.92 -18.80 8.76
C GLY A 52 0.54 -19.35 8.39
N VAL A 53 0.48 -20.14 7.31
CA VAL A 53 -0.71 -20.85 6.79
C VAL A 53 -1.15 -22.06 7.63
N SER A 54 -0.84 -22.09 8.92
CA SER A 54 -1.40 -23.12 9.79
C SER A 54 -2.81 -22.73 10.19
N ASN A 55 -3.64 -23.75 10.40
CA ASN A 55 -4.97 -23.81 11.01
C ASN A 55 -5.13 -23.15 12.40
N ASP A 56 -4.39 -22.07 12.65
CA ASP A 56 -4.53 -21.19 13.80
C ASP A 56 -5.44 -20.02 13.40
N ASP A 57 -6.42 -19.74 14.25
CA ASP A 57 -7.34 -18.60 14.11
C ASP A 57 -6.62 -17.27 14.47
N SER A 58 -5.42 -17.03 13.92
CA SER A 58 -4.60 -15.85 14.21
C SER A 58 -4.11 -15.17 12.95
N ALA A 59 -4.02 -13.84 13.01
CA ALA A 59 -3.44 -13.00 11.98
C ALA A 59 -2.32 -12.13 12.57
N SER A 60 -1.34 -11.79 11.73
CA SER A 60 -0.36 -10.77 12.09
C SER A 60 -0.93 -9.37 11.85
N VAL A 61 -0.78 -8.47 12.82
CA VAL A 61 -1.13 -7.06 12.68
C VAL A 61 0.14 -6.26 12.46
N VAL A 62 0.31 -5.72 11.26
CA VAL A 62 1.55 -5.02 10.88
C VAL A 62 1.23 -3.57 10.53
N LEU A 63 1.85 -2.67 11.28
CA LEU A 63 1.79 -1.23 11.05
C LEU A 63 3.04 -0.82 10.30
N VAL A 64 2.88 -0.09 9.19
CA VAL A 64 3.97 0.45 8.39
C VAL A 64 3.72 1.95 8.22
N HIS A 65 4.53 2.80 8.84
CA HIS A 65 4.31 4.24 8.71
C HIS A 65 5.57 5.09 8.66
N GLU A 66 5.50 6.23 7.97
CA GLU A 66 6.68 7.10 7.77
C GLU A 66 7.88 6.33 7.19
N CYS A 67 7.63 5.36 6.33
CA CYS A 67 8.65 4.57 5.66
C CYS A 67 8.88 5.05 4.23
N TRP A 68 10.08 4.78 3.71
CA TRP A 68 10.46 5.09 2.33
C TRP A 68 10.78 3.81 1.59
N PHE A 69 10.09 3.53 0.50
CA PHE A 69 10.32 2.37 -0.35
C PHE A 69 10.67 2.86 -1.75
N GLU A 70 11.92 2.64 -2.15
CA GLU A 70 12.40 3.17 -3.41
C GLU A 70 13.23 2.18 -4.21
N ALA A 71 13.00 2.16 -5.53
CA ALA A 71 13.79 1.38 -6.48
C ALA A 71 13.90 -0.11 -6.11
N ASN A 72 12.95 -0.62 -5.32
CA ASN A 72 12.91 -2.04 -5.01
C ASN A 72 12.29 -2.78 -6.19
N ARG A 73 12.77 -3.99 -6.45
CA ARG A 73 12.31 -4.83 -7.53
C ARG A 73 11.74 -6.15 -7.00
N ALA A 74 10.60 -6.52 -7.55
CA ALA A 74 10.04 -7.86 -7.40
C ALA A 74 9.59 -8.37 -8.77
N GLU A 75 10.13 -9.50 -9.20
CA GLU A 75 9.79 -10.09 -10.50
C GLU A 75 8.34 -10.54 -10.60
N LYS A 76 7.73 -10.88 -9.48
CA LYS A 76 6.38 -11.42 -9.43
C LYS A 76 5.39 -10.40 -8.88
N ALA A 77 5.65 -9.84 -7.69
CA ALA A 77 4.57 -9.17 -6.95
C ALA A 77 5.08 -8.33 -5.76
N GLY A 78 4.44 -7.19 -5.48
CA GLY A 78 4.71 -6.43 -4.24
C GLY A 78 6.13 -5.88 -4.18
N ALA A 79 6.50 -5.03 -5.14
CA ALA A 79 7.87 -4.56 -5.30
C ALA A 79 8.39 -3.80 -4.07
N ALA A 80 7.55 -2.99 -3.43
CA ALA A 80 7.91 -2.29 -2.21
C ALA A 80 7.46 -3.06 -0.97
N LEU A 81 6.17 -3.36 -0.90
CA LEU A 81 5.53 -3.96 0.27
C LEU A 81 4.53 -5.00 -0.18
N PHE A 82 4.63 -6.18 0.41
CA PHE A 82 3.71 -7.27 0.15
C PHE A 82 3.05 -7.75 1.45
N PHE A 83 1.73 -7.65 1.53
CA PHE A 83 0.95 -8.38 2.52
C PHE A 83 0.52 -9.70 1.90
N ASP A 84 1.15 -10.77 2.37
CA ASP A 84 0.88 -12.14 2.00
C ASP A 84 0.24 -12.86 3.20
N GLN A 85 -0.55 -13.89 2.93
CA GLN A 85 -1.17 -14.84 3.87
C GLN A 85 -1.46 -14.34 5.32
N THR A 86 -2.75 -14.18 5.65
CA THR A 86 -3.27 -14.00 7.01
C THR A 86 -2.67 -12.80 7.79
N SER A 87 -2.72 -11.63 7.17
CA SER A 87 -2.17 -10.37 7.68
C SER A 87 -3.17 -9.22 7.61
N VAL A 88 -3.20 -8.42 8.67
CA VAL A 88 -3.93 -7.14 8.75
C VAL A 88 -2.93 -6.00 8.75
N GLY A 89 -2.99 -5.15 7.73
CA GLY A 89 -2.07 -4.04 7.51
C GLY A 89 -2.66 -2.67 7.76
N TRP A 90 -1.87 -1.79 8.35
CA TRP A 90 -2.11 -0.34 8.32
C TRP A 90 -0.87 0.36 7.76
N VAL A 91 -1.01 0.98 6.59
CA VAL A 91 0.09 1.63 5.87
C VAL A 91 -0.17 3.13 5.83
N ALA A 92 0.68 3.94 6.45
CA ALA A 92 0.41 5.37 6.56
C ALA A 92 1.61 6.27 6.32
N ASN A 93 1.39 7.47 5.77
CA ASN A 93 2.42 8.50 5.60
C ASN A 93 3.72 8.00 4.96
N SER A 94 3.66 6.96 4.14
CA SER A 94 4.84 6.33 3.56
C SER A 94 4.98 6.71 2.09
N ILE A 95 6.20 6.67 1.60
CA ILE A 95 6.54 7.07 0.24
C ILE A 95 7.01 5.82 -0.52
N PHE A 96 6.39 5.60 -1.68
CA PHE A 96 6.62 4.47 -2.56
C PHE A 96 6.99 5.01 -3.94
N ALA A 97 8.28 5.06 -4.23
CA ALA A 97 8.82 5.72 -5.42
C ALA A 97 9.62 4.75 -6.31
N HIS A 98 9.43 4.80 -7.62
CA HIS A 98 10.30 4.11 -8.58
C HIS A 98 10.46 2.58 -8.37
N ASN A 99 9.53 1.93 -7.67
CA ASN A 99 9.60 0.49 -7.46
C ASN A 99 9.18 -0.25 -8.75
N ILE A 100 9.75 -1.43 -8.93
CA ILE A 100 9.67 -2.18 -10.18
C ILE A 100 9.00 -3.53 -9.94
N GLY A 101 7.76 -3.69 -10.39
CA GLY A 101 7.06 -4.97 -10.33
C GLY A 101 5.54 -4.85 -10.34
N GLU A 102 4.85 -5.99 -10.36
CA GLU A 102 3.39 -5.99 -10.35
C GLU A 102 2.86 -5.63 -8.94
N GLY A 103 2.26 -4.44 -8.82
CA GLY A 103 1.79 -3.93 -7.54
C GLY A 103 2.94 -3.44 -6.67
N THR A 104 3.07 -2.12 -6.51
CA THR A 104 4.06 -1.56 -5.58
C THR A 104 3.75 -1.97 -4.15
N LEU A 105 2.52 -1.72 -3.72
CA LEU A 105 1.87 -2.39 -2.60
C LEU A 105 0.99 -3.51 -3.16
N LEU A 106 1.24 -4.74 -2.74
CA LEU A 106 0.37 -5.87 -3.04
C LEU A 106 -0.30 -6.39 -1.76
N VAL A 107 -1.57 -6.73 -1.88
CA VAL A 107 -2.34 -7.42 -0.85
C VAL A 107 -2.88 -8.71 -1.46
N ASP A 108 -2.35 -9.84 -1.04
CA ASP A 108 -2.71 -11.18 -1.53
C ASP A 108 -3.20 -12.06 -0.39
N GLY A 109 -4.41 -12.60 -0.50
CA GLY A 109 -4.94 -13.61 0.43
C GLY A 109 -4.56 -15.03 -0.01
N ALA A 110 -4.36 -15.94 0.96
CA ALA A 110 -3.96 -17.32 0.69
C ALA A 110 -5.13 -18.26 0.33
N CYS A 111 -6.29 -17.70 -0.01
CA CYS A 111 -7.59 -18.31 0.24
C CYS A 111 -7.94 -19.52 -0.63
N GLY A 112 -7.19 -19.82 -1.70
CA GLY A 112 -7.32 -21.04 -2.49
C GLY A 112 -8.77 -21.52 -2.71
N ASN A 113 -9.08 -22.78 -2.42
CA ASN A 113 -10.45 -23.28 -2.55
C ASN A 113 -11.35 -23.00 -1.32
N SER A 114 -10.82 -22.41 -0.24
CA SER A 114 -11.55 -22.13 1.02
C SER A 114 -12.36 -20.83 1.00
N CYS A 115 -12.16 -19.95 0.01
CA CYS A 115 -12.84 -18.65 -0.10
C CYS A 115 -14.37 -18.74 -0.08
N ALA A 116 -14.92 -19.81 -0.66
CA ALA A 116 -16.34 -20.05 -0.71
C ALA A 116 -16.80 -20.79 0.57
N GLY A 117 -17.09 -20.06 1.64
CA GLY A 117 -17.59 -20.67 2.87
C GLY A 117 -17.60 -19.73 4.08
N PRO A 118 -18.10 -20.19 5.24
CA PRO A 118 -18.04 -19.43 6.50
C PRO A 118 -16.60 -19.13 6.94
N ASP A 119 -15.62 -19.87 6.40
CA ASP A 119 -14.20 -19.70 6.67
C ASP A 119 -13.49 -18.79 5.65
N GLY A 120 -14.22 -18.20 4.71
CA GLY A 120 -13.67 -17.47 3.56
C GLY A 120 -12.86 -16.22 3.92
N ASP A 121 -12.97 -15.70 5.15
CA ASP A 121 -12.19 -14.55 5.62
C ASP A 121 -10.89 -14.94 6.36
N TYR A 122 -10.70 -16.19 6.79
CA TYR A 122 -9.53 -16.60 7.60
C TYR A 122 -8.20 -16.54 6.83
N ASP A 123 -8.24 -16.72 5.52
CA ASP A 123 -7.05 -16.68 4.66
C ASP A 123 -6.90 -15.33 3.93
N ARG A 124 -7.82 -14.39 4.15
CA ARG A 124 -7.84 -13.08 3.47
C ARG A 124 -6.93 -12.09 4.15
N ASN A 125 -6.39 -11.19 3.33
CA ASN A 125 -5.64 -10.04 3.80
C ASN A 125 -6.47 -8.77 3.78
N PHE A 126 -6.24 -7.94 4.78
CA PHE A 126 -6.97 -6.68 4.96
C PHE A 126 -5.98 -5.54 5.17
N VAL A 127 -5.96 -4.57 4.26
CA VAL A 127 -5.03 -3.43 4.37
C VAL A 127 -5.80 -2.11 4.33
N THR A 128 -5.47 -1.22 5.26
CA THR A 128 -5.90 0.18 5.19
C THR A 128 -4.68 1.05 4.88
N ALA A 129 -4.69 1.73 3.74
CA ALA A 129 -3.63 2.64 3.34
C ALA A 129 -4.11 4.10 3.43
N VAL A 130 -3.41 4.92 4.21
CA VAL A 130 -3.82 6.28 4.54
C VAL A 130 -2.68 7.27 4.27
N PHE A 131 -2.94 8.30 3.46
CA PHE A 131 -1.98 9.39 3.22
C PHE A 131 -0.59 8.91 2.75
N ASN A 132 -0.52 7.97 1.83
CA ASN A 132 0.76 7.54 1.23
C ASN A 132 0.99 8.21 -0.13
N VAL A 133 2.25 8.23 -0.58
CA VAL A 133 2.62 8.60 -1.95
C VAL A 133 3.03 7.35 -2.72
N PHE A 134 2.46 7.14 -3.91
CA PHE A 134 2.84 6.11 -4.86
C PHE A 134 3.18 6.80 -6.18
N ALA A 135 4.46 7.04 -6.40
CA ALA A 135 4.93 7.87 -7.52
C ALA A 135 5.88 7.12 -8.43
N GLU A 136 5.65 7.23 -9.74
CA GLU A 136 6.57 6.79 -10.79
C GLU A 136 7.02 5.32 -10.66
N ASN A 137 6.15 4.45 -10.14
CA ASN A 137 6.43 3.02 -10.05
C ASN A 137 6.16 2.34 -11.40
N GLU A 138 6.94 1.30 -11.71
CA GLU A 138 6.61 0.41 -12.82
C GLU A 138 5.52 -0.55 -12.39
N GLY A 139 4.35 -0.50 -13.03
CA GLY A 139 3.17 -1.27 -12.64
C GLY A 139 2.14 -0.44 -11.88
N ALA A 140 1.21 -1.12 -11.20
CA ALA A 140 0.15 -0.45 -10.43
C ALA A 140 0.69 -0.04 -9.05
N GLY A 141 0.27 1.10 -8.52
CA GLY A 141 0.63 1.49 -7.15
C GLY A 141 0.04 0.53 -6.11
N LEU A 142 -1.19 0.06 -6.34
CA LEU A 142 -1.83 -0.99 -5.57
C LEU A 142 -2.23 -2.16 -6.47
N ALA A 143 -1.93 -3.38 -6.01
CA ALA A 143 -2.55 -4.59 -6.51
C ALA A 143 -3.27 -5.33 -5.37
N VAL A 144 -4.40 -5.97 -5.69
CA VAL A 144 -5.22 -6.73 -4.74
C VAL A 144 -5.60 -8.07 -5.35
N GLN A 145 -5.39 -9.14 -4.60
CA GLN A 145 -5.75 -10.51 -4.92
C GLN A 145 -6.34 -11.20 -3.67
N ASP A 146 -7.50 -11.81 -3.78
CA ASP A 146 -8.19 -12.53 -2.69
C ASP A 146 -8.30 -11.73 -1.38
N ALA A 147 -8.40 -10.41 -1.46
CA ALA A 147 -8.16 -9.51 -0.33
C ALA A 147 -9.04 -8.25 -0.36
N THR A 148 -9.00 -7.51 0.75
CA THR A 148 -9.68 -6.21 0.92
C THR A 148 -8.66 -5.10 1.19
N ALA A 149 -8.73 -4.03 0.40
CA ALA A 149 -7.94 -2.82 0.60
C ALA A 149 -8.83 -1.59 0.72
N HIS A 150 -8.60 -0.79 1.77
CA HIS A 150 -9.25 0.51 1.95
C HIS A 150 -8.24 1.65 1.78
N LEU A 151 -8.58 2.67 0.97
CA LEU A 151 -7.68 3.76 0.58
C LEU A 151 -8.21 5.14 0.97
N TYR A 152 -7.45 5.92 1.72
CA TYR A 152 -7.85 7.27 2.14
C TYR A 152 -6.72 8.29 2.00
N GLY A 153 -6.94 9.40 1.30
CA GLY A 153 -5.98 10.50 1.24
C GLY A 153 -4.67 10.18 0.53
N ASN A 154 -4.55 9.05 -0.17
CA ASN A 154 -3.32 8.68 -0.85
C ASN A 154 -3.14 9.49 -2.14
N ALA A 155 -1.89 9.62 -2.58
CA ALA A 155 -1.51 10.23 -3.84
C ALA A 155 -0.80 9.21 -4.73
N PHE A 156 -1.49 8.74 -5.75
CA PHE A 156 -0.95 7.93 -6.84
C PHE A 156 -0.68 8.84 -8.04
N TRP A 157 0.52 8.76 -8.62
CA TRP A 157 0.91 9.63 -9.71
C TRP A 157 1.93 8.95 -10.61
N HIS A 158 1.63 8.90 -11.91
CA HIS A 158 2.54 8.40 -12.95
C HIS A 158 3.02 6.95 -12.74
N ASN A 159 2.20 6.10 -12.09
CA ASN A 159 2.47 4.66 -12.07
C ASN A 159 2.16 4.06 -13.45
N THR A 160 3.07 3.29 -14.04
CA THR A 160 3.03 2.95 -15.48
C THR A 160 2.15 1.75 -15.84
N SER A 161 1.21 1.39 -14.97
CA SER A 161 0.23 0.32 -15.21
C SER A 161 -0.71 0.63 -16.37
N ALA A 162 -0.86 -0.33 -17.28
CA ALA A 162 -1.86 -0.25 -18.36
C ALA A 162 -3.32 -0.29 -17.87
N VAL A 163 -3.57 -0.73 -16.63
CA VAL A 163 -4.93 -0.86 -16.05
C VAL A 163 -5.23 0.22 -15.01
N GLY A 164 -4.38 1.25 -14.89
CA GLY A 164 -4.48 2.30 -13.87
C GLY A 164 -3.76 1.97 -12.57
N ASP A 165 -3.88 2.85 -11.58
CA ASP A 165 -3.15 2.80 -10.30
C ASP A 165 -3.57 1.65 -9.39
N VAL A 166 -4.77 1.10 -9.63
CA VAL A 166 -5.31 -0.05 -8.91
C VAL A 166 -5.50 -1.21 -9.88
N ARG A 167 -4.90 -2.35 -9.54
CA ARG A 167 -5.09 -3.61 -10.25
C ARG A 167 -5.80 -4.63 -9.37
N LEU A 168 -6.90 -5.19 -9.87
CA LEU A 168 -7.52 -6.38 -9.30
C LEU A 168 -6.95 -7.59 -10.03
N MET A 169 -6.25 -8.45 -9.32
CA MET A 169 -5.64 -9.65 -9.90
C MET A 169 -6.65 -10.80 -9.91
N GLY A 170 -6.43 -11.79 -10.78
CA GLY A 170 -7.25 -12.99 -10.80
C GLY A 170 -7.18 -13.70 -9.46
N GLY A 171 -8.35 -13.95 -8.86
CA GLY A 171 -8.46 -14.56 -7.54
C GLY A 171 -8.84 -16.03 -7.58
N SER A 172 -8.85 -16.63 -6.41
CA SER A 172 -9.32 -17.99 -6.21
C SER A 172 -10.86 -18.09 -6.35
N PRO A 173 -11.42 -19.27 -6.70
CA PRO A 173 -12.87 -19.39 -6.92
C PRO A 173 -13.69 -18.98 -5.68
N GLY A 174 -14.52 -17.95 -5.82
CA GLY A 174 -15.37 -17.43 -4.75
C GLY A 174 -14.69 -16.42 -3.81
N ALA A 175 -13.43 -16.07 -4.04
CA ALA A 175 -12.82 -14.90 -3.43
C ALA A 175 -13.18 -13.64 -4.20
N ASP A 176 -13.51 -12.58 -3.45
CA ASP A 176 -13.69 -11.25 -4.01
C ASP A 176 -12.42 -10.42 -3.81
N ASN A 177 -12.15 -9.51 -4.75
CA ASN A 177 -11.23 -8.41 -4.53
C ASN A 177 -12.05 -7.17 -4.19
N VAL A 178 -11.82 -6.61 -3.01
CA VAL A 178 -12.57 -5.44 -2.56
C VAL A 178 -11.63 -4.26 -2.41
N VAL A 179 -11.88 -3.21 -3.19
CA VAL A 179 -11.20 -1.92 -3.04
C VAL A 179 -12.23 -0.83 -2.79
N ARG A 180 -12.10 -0.17 -1.64
CA ARG A 180 -12.98 0.92 -1.20
C ARG A 180 -12.15 2.08 -0.69
N GLY A 181 -12.76 3.25 -0.58
CA GLY A 181 -12.05 4.37 -0.02
C GLY A 181 -12.67 5.70 -0.37
N ASP A 182 -12.06 6.76 0.14
CA ASP A 182 -12.49 8.11 -0.17
C ASP A 182 -11.30 9.05 -0.32
N SER A 183 -11.50 10.07 -1.15
CA SER A 183 -10.59 11.20 -1.24
C SER A 183 -9.15 10.76 -1.50
N ASN A 184 -8.88 10.11 -2.64
CA ASN A 184 -7.52 9.82 -3.14
C ASN A 184 -7.21 10.62 -4.43
N VAL A 185 -5.94 10.91 -4.68
CA VAL A 185 -5.46 11.26 -6.02
C VAL A 185 -5.10 9.96 -6.71
N ILE A 186 -5.85 9.56 -7.73
CA ILE A 186 -5.76 8.21 -8.32
C ILE A 186 -6.43 8.14 -9.69
N VAL A 187 -5.90 7.27 -10.56
CA VAL A 187 -6.50 6.84 -11.82
C VAL A 187 -7.00 5.41 -11.70
N VAL A 188 -8.32 5.27 -11.73
CA VAL A 188 -8.98 3.96 -11.74
C VAL A 188 -9.25 3.56 -13.19
N GLY A 189 -8.63 2.47 -13.65
CA GLY A 189 -8.84 1.98 -15.00
C GLY A 189 -10.23 1.37 -15.23
N ALA A 190 -10.57 1.17 -16.50
CA ALA A 190 -11.84 0.55 -16.88
C ALA A 190 -11.92 -0.91 -16.39
N GLY A 191 -13.09 -1.31 -15.87
CA GLY A 191 -13.33 -2.68 -15.40
C GLY A 191 -12.95 -2.94 -13.94
N VAL A 192 -12.36 -1.95 -13.26
CA VAL A 192 -12.08 -2.02 -11.82
C VAL A 192 -13.33 -1.56 -11.07
N SER A 193 -14.13 -2.51 -10.56
CA SER A 193 -15.29 -2.23 -9.70
C SER A 193 -14.81 -1.82 -8.31
N THR A 194 -14.50 -0.53 -8.11
CA THR A 194 -14.08 0.01 -6.81
C THR A 194 -15.12 0.96 -6.23
N GLU A 195 -15.29 0.95 -4.92
CA GLU A 195 -16.06 1.97 -4.20
C GLU A 195 -15.12 3.10 -3.73
N LEU A 196 -14.42 3.73 -4.68
CA LEU A 196 -13.54 4.88 -4.43
C LEU A 196 -14.31 6.17 -4.65
N THR A 197 -14.90 6.71 -3.58
CA THR A 197 -15.62 7.99 -3.64
C THR A 197 -14.65 9.16 -3.53
N GLY A 198 -15.10 10.37 -3.91
CA GLY A 198 -14.35 11.62 -3.69
C GLY A 198 -12.95 11.70 -4.32
N SER A 199 -12.59 10.72 -5.15
CA SER A 199 -11.25 10.54 -5.68
C SER A 199 -11.13 11.23 -7.05
N VAL A 200 -9.93 11.74 -7.35
CA VAL A 200 -9.66 12.60 -8.50
C VAL A 200 -8.36 12.16 -9.17
N SER A 201 -8.23 12.34 -10.48
CA SER A 201 -6.96 12.10 -11.17
C SER A 201 -6.12 13.39 -11.22
N ALA A 202 -4.80 13.23 -11.15
CA ALA A 202 -3.82 14.32 -11.34
C ALA A 202 -2.76 14.01 -12.41
N GLU A 203 -2.97 13.00 -13.28
CA GLU A 203 -1.95 12.58 -14.28
C GLU A 203 -1.57 13.66 -15.30
N ALA A 204 -2.44 14.64 -15.52
CA ALA A 204 -2.15 15.76 -16.41
C ALA A 204 -1.34 16.88 -15.73
N LEU A 205 -1.06 16.76 -14.43
CA LEU A 205 -0.45 17.80 -13.62
C LEU A 205 0.97 17.42 -13.23
N THR A 206 1.82 18.44 -13.07
CA THR A 206 3.04 18.29 -12.28
C THR A 206 2.64 18.35 -10.81
N LEU A 207 2.36 17.20 -10.19
CA LEU A 207 1.72 17.16 -8.87
C LEU A 207 2.67 17.52 -7.72
N PHE A 208 3.90 17.00 -7.78
CA PHE A 208 4.89 17.14 -6.72
C PHE A 208 5.89 18.28 -7.00
N ALA A 209 6.52 18.76 -5.94
CA ALA A 209 7.44 19.89 -5.96
C ALA A 209 8.63 19.64 -6.89
N ASP A 210 9.37 18.57 -6.61
CA ASP A 210 10.51 18.13 -7.39
C ASP A 210 10.81 16.65 -7.12
N VAL A 211 10.25 15.79 -7.95
CA VAL A 211 10.45 14.34 -7.84
C VAL A 211 11.92 13.96 -8.03
N ALA A 212 12.66 14.69 -8.87
CA ALA A 212 14.07 14.38 -9.15
C ALA A 212 14.98 14.65 -7.95
N SER A 213 14.54 15.46 -6.98
CA SER A 213 15.22 15.68 -5.71
C SER A 213 14.51 15.01 -4.53
N GLU A 214 13.64 14.03 -4.81
CA GLU A 214 12.90 13.26 -3.79
C GLU A 214 11.93 14.13 -2.96
N ASP A 215 11.51 15.28 -3.49
CA ASP A 215 10.54 16.18 -2.86
C ASP A 215 9.12 15.90 -3.35
N TYR A 216 8.42 15.04 -2.60
CA TYR A 216 7.04 14.63 -2.85
C TYR A 216 5.99 15.50 -2.12
N HIS A 217 6.34 16.72 -1.70
CA HIS A 217 5.31 17.67 -1.28
C HIS A 217 4.42 18.06 -2.47
N LEU A 218 3.10 18.18 -2.24
CA LEU A 218 2.21 18.73 -3.27
C LEU A 218 2.59 20.18 -3.59
N ARG A 219 2.53 20.58 -4.86
CA ARG A 219 2.79 21.96 -5.25
C ARG A 219 1.72 22.92 -4.74
N ALA A 220 2.15 24.15 -4.46
CA ALA A 220 1.27 25.24 -4.05
C ALA A 220 0.24 25.69 -5.11
N THR A 221 0.37 25.26 -6.37
CA THR A 221 -0.54 25.65 -7.46
C THR A 221 -1.76 24.76 -7.61
N ASP A 222 -1.75 23.57 -7.01
CA ASP A 222 -2.79 22.56 -7.23
C ASP A 222 -3.87 22.62 -6.13
N THR A 223 -4.40 23.83 -5.86
CA THR A 223 -5.00 24.14 -4.55
C THR A 223 -6.42 23.67 -4.32
N ALA A 224 -7.35 23.93 -5.25
CA ALA A 224 -8.77 23.67 -4.97
C ALA A 224 -9.22 22.21 -5.18
N ALA A 225 -8.57 21.47 -6.09
CA ALA A 225 -8.98 20.09 -6.42
C ALA A 225 -8.49 19.06 -5.40
N PHE A 226 -7.43 19.39 -4.65
CA PHE A 226 -6.73 18.49 -3.74
C PHE A 226 -6.74 18.97 -2.29
N GLU A 227 -7.72 19.78 -1.92
CA GLU A 227 -7.98 20.18 -0.54
C GLU A 227 -9.33 19.61 -0.10
N ARG A 228 -9.29 18.60 0.78
CA ARG A 228 -10.51 17.98 1.31
C ARG A 228 -10.50 17.89 2.82
N VAL A 229 -11.69 18.00 3.40
CA VAL A 229 -11.91 17.77 4.84
C VAL A 229 -11.48 16.34 5.15
N ALA A 230 -10.90 16.13 6.35
CA ALA A 230 -10.40 14.83 6.80
C ALA A 230 -11.38 13.71 6.44
N PRO A 231 -10.95 12.67 5.73
CA PRO A 231 -11.80 11.51 5.56
C PRO A 231 -12.03 10.89 6.94
N SER A 232 -13.30 10.76 7.34
CA SER A 232 -13.65 9.72 8.30
C SER A 232 -13.38 8.39 7.62
N TYR A 233 -12.43 7.61 8.11
CA TYR A 233 -12.11 6.35 7.48
C TYR A 233 -12.57 5.17 8.33
N ALA A 234 -12.96 4.09 7.64
CA ALA A 234 -13.25 2.80 8.25
C ALA A 234 -12.10 1.84 7.91
N PRO A 235 -11.45 1.20 8.89
CA PRO A 235 -10.38 0.25 8.57
C PRO A 235 -10.96 -0.95 7.79
N ALA A 236 -10.14 -1.52 6.90
CA ALA A 236 -10.48 -2.74 6.15
C ALA A 236 -10.81 -3.92 7.08
N PHE A 237 -10.18 -3.95 8.25
CA PHE A 237 -10.48 -4.87 9.34
C PHE A 237 -10.38 -4.16 10.68
N ALA A 238 -11.38 -4.32 11.55
CA ALA A 238 -11.40 -3.70 12.86
C ALA A 238 -10.59 -4.52 13.87
N VAL A 239 -9.35 -4.10 14.14
CA VAL A 239 -8.51 -4.72 15.18
C VAL A 239 -8.87 -4.13 16.55
N PRO A 240 -9.16 -4.97 17.57
CA PRO A 240 -9.41 -4.48 18.92
C PRO A 240 -8.10 -4.12 19.65
N GLY A 241 -8.22 -3.25 20.67
CA GLY A 241 -7.12 -2.97 21.60
C GLY A 241 -6.09 -1.94 21.09
N PRO A 242 -4.84 -1.97 21.59
CA PRO A 242 -3.87 -0.89 21.39
C PRO A 242 -3.34 -0.75 19.95
N LEU A 243 -3.55 -1.78 19.12
CA LEU A 243 -3.19 -1.77 17.69
C LEU A 243 -4.32 -1.22 16.81
N ALA A 244 -5.48 -0.88 17.38
CA ALA A 244 -6.56 -0.24 16.63
C ALA A 244 -6.08 1.08 16.01
N ARG A 245 -6.41 1.29 14.73
CA ARG A 245 -6.15 2.53 14.00
C ARG A 245 -7.46 3.01 13.37
N THR A 246 -8.09 3.98 14.04
CA THR A 246 -9.41 4.52 13.66
C THR A 246 -9.39 6.04 13.46
N SER A 247 -8.22 6.66 13.56
CA SER A 247 -8.03 8.10 13.43
C SER A 247 -6.87 8.44 12.51
N VAL A 248 -6.97 9.55 11.78
CA VAL A 248 -5.90 10.06 10.93
C VAL A 248 -4.59 10.14 11.73
N PRO A 249 -3.44 9.68 11.16
CA PRO A 249 -2.15 9.88 11.80
C PRO A 249 -1.97 11.37 12.14
N PRO A 250 -1.60 11.73 13.38
CA PRO A 250 -1.50 13.12 13.79
C PRO A 250 -0.29 13.84 13.16
N LEU A 251 0.73 13.08 12.79
CA LEU A 251 1.94 13.55 12.13
C LEU A 251 2.00 13.03 10.70
N ASP A 252 2.80 13.69 9.86
CA ASP A 252 3.12 13.27 8.50
C ASP A 252 4.50 12.61 8.41
N TYR A 253 4.97 12.29 7.20
CA TYR A 253 6.29 11.71 6.96
C TYR A 253 7.45 12.52 7.56
N ALA A 254 7.35 13.86 7.52
CA ALA A 254 8.36 14.78 8.04
C ALA A 254 8.15 15.15 9.52
N SER A 255 7.27 14.44 10.23
CA SER A 255 6.86 14.74 11.60
C SER A 255 6.16 16.10 11.77
N ALA A 256 5.66 16.70 10.70
CA ALA A 256 4.81 17.89 10.77
C ALA A 256 3.39 17.50 11.16
N ALA A 257 2.76 18.35 11.98
CA ALA A 257 1.40 18.09 12.44
C ALA A 257 0.40 18.23 11.29
N ARG A 258 -0.45 17.22 11.10
CA ARG A 258 -1.63 17.34 10.25
C ARG A 258 -2.65 18.24 10.97
N PRO A 259 -3.36 19.12 10.24
CA PRO A 259 -4.40 19.95 10.84
C PRO A 259 -5.41 19.07 11.60
N ALA A 260 -5.84 19.50 12.79
CA ALA A 260 -6.89 18.79 13.54
C ALA A 260 -8.30 18.99 12.92
N GLY A 261 -8.40 19.87 11.92
CA GLY A 261 -9.59 20.16 11.14
C GLY A 261 -9.27 21.14 10.00
N GLY A 262 -10.11 21.19 8.96
CA GLY A 262 -9.84 21.92 7.72
C GLY A 262 -9.38 21.02 6.57
N PRO A 263 -8.96 21.59 5.43
CA PRO A 263 -8.50 20.81 4.29
C PRO A 263 -7.15 20.15 4.57
N TYR A 264 -7.06 18.85 4.27
CA TYR A 264 -5.83 18.07 4.29
C TYR A 264 -5.21 18.05 2.91
N VAL A 265 -3.89 17.91 2.91
CA VAL A 265 -3.07 17.64 1.74
C VAL A 265 -3.01 16.12 1.56
N TYR A 266 -3.29 15.66 0.33
CA TYR A 266 -3.13 14.25 -0.04
C TYR A 266 -1.67 13.84 0.03
N GLY A 267 -1.41 12.55 0.21
CA GLY A 267 -0.07 11.99 0.27
C GLY A 267 0.60 12.15 1.64
N ALA A 268 1.89 11.85 1.66
CA ALA A 268 2.67 11.58 2.86
C ALA A 268 3.00 12.82 3.69
N TYR A 269 2.83 14.02 3.13
CA TYR A 269 3.11 15.29 3.81
C TYR A 269 1.81 16.01 4.22
N ALA A 270 1.86 16.71 5.35
CA ALA A 270 0.79 17.54 5.90
C ALA A 270 0.72 18.91 5.22
N THR A 271 1.83 19.34 4.62
CA THR A 271 1.96 20.65 3.99
C THR A 271 2.29 20.52 2.52
N ARG A 272 2.06 21.61 1.79
CA ARG A 272 2.56 21.79 0.43
C ARG A 272 4.02 22.19 0.45
N ALA A 273 4.64 22.16 -0.72
CA ALA A 273 5.95 22.75 -0.92
C ALA A 273 5.91 24.25 -0.57
N PRO A 274 6.96 24.79 0.07
CA PRO A 274 7.05 26.21 0.41
C PRO A 274 7.06 27.13 -0.82
#